data_AF-A0A661L4U1-F1
#
_entry.id   AF-A0A661L4U1-F1
#
_cell.length_a   1.000
_cell.length_b   1.000
_cell.length_c   1.000
_cell.angle_alpha   90.00
_cell.angle_beta   90.00
_cell.angle_gamma   90.00
#
_symmetry.space_group_name_H-M   'P 1'
#
loop_
_entity.id
_entity.type
_entity.pdbx_description
1 polymer ?
#
loop_
_entity_poly.entity_id
_entity_poly.type
_entity_poly.pdbx_seq_one_letter_code
_entity_poly.pdbx_strand_id
1 'polypeptide(L)' 'MEQKAKKEKVPRQPMPEQEPKVRAKNFQEVPLGYPPDIAMREASRCLQCKNPTCRTGCPVEIDIPAFINRIKEG' A
#
# COMPACT_ATOMS: atom_id res chain seq x y z
N MET A 1 17.29 -16.37 22.53
CA MET A 1 15.95 -16.05 21.99
C MET A 1 15.99 -14.61 21.53
N GLU A 2 16.08 -14.39 20.22
CA GLU A 2 16.28 -13.06 19.64
C GLU A 2 15.03 -12.21 19.86
N GLN A 3 15.19 -11.09 20.55
CA GLN A 3 14.10 -10.17 20.86
C GLN A 3 13.67 -9.48 19.56
N LYS A 4 12.54 -9.90 18.97
CA LYS A 4 11.97 -9.22 17.80
C LYS A 4 11.48 -7.83 18.21
N ALA A 5 12.18 -6.79 17.76
CA ALA A 5 11.78 -5.41 17.93
C ALA A 5 10.33 -5.21 17.45
N LYS A 6 9.48 -4.59 18.29
CA LYS A 6 8.10 -4.22 17.92
C LYS A 6 8.17 -3.22 16.77
N LYS A 7 7.79 -3.64 15.56
CA LYS A 7 7.55 -2.71 14.43
C LYS A 7 6.51 -1.67 14.87
N GLU A 8 6.86 -0.40 14.71
CA GLU A 8 5.98 0.72 14.95
C GLU A 8 4.74 0.63 14.05
N LYS A 9 3.55 0.91 14.60
CA LYS A 9 2.29 0.83 13.85
C LYS A 9 2.15 2.05 12.94
N VAL A 10 2.72 1.98 11.74
CA VAL A 10 2.52 3.00 10.70
C VAL A 10 1.03 2.97 10.28
N PRO A 11 0.27 4.07 10.33
CA PRO A 11 -1.13 4.13 9.88
C PRO A 11 -1.24 4.02 8.36
N ARG A 12 -2.43 3.69 7.84
CA ARG A 12 -2.64 3.62 6.38
C ARG A 12 -2.47 5.01 5.80
N GLN A 13 -1.65 5.13 4.77
CA GLN A 13 -1.46 6.40 4.12
C GLN A 13 -2.75 6.81 3.37
N PRO A 14 -3.22 8.06 3.51
CA PRO A 14 -4.41 8.51 2.78
C PRO A 14 -4.08 8.70 1.30
N MET A 15 -4.96 8.20 0.42
CA MET A 15 -4.86 8.45 -1.02
C MET A 15 -5.16 9.92 -1.30
N PRO A 16 -4.29 10.64 -2.04
CA PRO A 16 -4.65 11.95 -2.56
C PRO A 16 -5.86 11.82 -3.49
N GLU A 17 -6.89 12.63 -3.28
CA GLU A 17 -8.13 12.61 -4.06
C GLU A 17 -8.50 14.03 -4.50
N GLN A 18 -9.21 14.13 -5.63
CA GLN A 18 -9.84 15.40 -6.01
C GLN A 18 -10.86 15.88 -4.98
N GLU A 19 -10.95 17.21 -4.81
CA GLU A 19 -11.97 17.82 -3.95
C GLU A 19 -13.40 17.46 -4.41
N PRO A 20 -14.32 17.14 -3.48
CA PRO A 20 -15.69 16.73 -3.80
C PRO A 20 -16.45 17.70 -4.72
N LYS A 21 -16.30 19.01 -4.48
CA LYS A 21 -16.99 20.06 -5.26
C LYS A 21 -16.45 20.18 -6.69
N VAL A 22 -15.20 19.78 -6.92
CA VAL A 22 -14.53 19.81 -8.23
C VAL A 22 -14.86 18.53 -9.00
N ARG A 23 -14.67 17.35 -8.38
CA ARG A 23 -14.92 16.05 -9.02
C ARG A 23 -16.38 15.81 -9.41
N ALA A 24 -17.32 16.48 -8.76
CA ALA A 24 -18.74 16.44 -9.12
C ALA A 24 -19.06 17.08 -10.49
N LYS A 25 -18.10 17.79 -11.11
CA LYS A 25 -18.31 18.56 -12.34
C LYS A 25 -17.44 18.11 -13.52
N ASN A 26 -16.71 17.01 -13.37
CA ASN A 26 -15.81 16.51 -14.41
C ASN A 26 -15.74 14.98 -14.38
N PHE A 27 -15.10 14.39 -15.40
CA PHE A 27 -14.91 12.93 -15.55
C PHE A 27 -13.43 12.51 -15.37
N GLN A 28 -12.60 13.37 -14.78
CA GLN A 28 -11.20 13.06 -14.50
C GLN A 28 -11.11 12.12 -13.31
N GLU A 29 -10.00 11.39 -13.22
CA GLU A 29 -9.77 10.39 -12.17
C GLU A 29 -9.79 11.02 -10.77
N VAL A 30 -10.60 10.46 -9.88
CA VAL A 30 -10.74 10.95 -8.51
C VAL A 30 -9.52 10.61 -7.64
N PRO A 31 -9.09 9.34 -7.52
CA PRO A 31 -7.86 8.99 -6.81
C PRO A 31 -6.64 9.37 -7.65
N LEU A 32 -5.81 10.27 -7.15
CA LEU A 32 -4.65 10.78 -7.90
C LEU A 32 -3.42 9.86 -7.79
N GLY A 33 -3.53 8.75 -7.05
CA GLY A 33 -2.43 7.83 -6.78
C GLY A 33 -1.48 8.33 -5.69
N TYR A 34 -0.61 7.44 -5.21
CA TYR A 34 0.42 7.80 -4.24
C TYR A 34 1.64 8.41 -4.92
N PRO A 35 2.21 9.50 -4.39
CA PRO A 35 3.58 9.88 -4.74
C PRO A 35 4.57 8.83 -4.21
N PRO A 36 5.79 8.74 -4.78
CA PRO A 36 6.74 7.68 -4.46
C PRO A 36 7.05 7.52 -2.97
N ASP A 37 7.22 8.63 -2.25
CA ASP A 37 7.53 8.62 -0.81
C ASP A 37 6.38 8.02 0.03
N ILE A 38 5.14 8.37 -0.31
CA ILE A 38 3.95 7.82 0.36
C ILE A 38 3.74 6.36 -0.04
N ALA A 39 3.99 5.99 -1.30
CA ALA A 39 3.91 4.60 -1.75
C ALA A 39 4.90 3.69 -1.01
N MET A 40 6.15 4.13 -0.85
CA MET A 40 7.17 3.45 -0.04
C MET A 40 6.75 3.32 1.43
N ARG A 41 6.15 4.37 2.02
CA ARG A 41 5.61 4.35 3.39
C ARG A 41 4.45 3.36 3.54
N GLU A 42 3.52 3.29 2.59
CA GLU A 42 2.44 2.30 2.62
C GLU A 42 3.01 0.89 2.44
N ALA A 43 3.97 0.69 1.53
CA ALA A 43 4.65 -0.60 1.31
C ALA A 43 5.37 -1.11 2.58
N SER A 44 5.90 -0.20 3.40
CA SER A 44 6.55 -0.52 4.68
C SER A 44 5.64 -1.21 5.71
N ARG A 45 4.31 -1.04 5.57
CA ARG A 45 3.30 -1.68 6.43
C ARG A 45 3.15 -3.18 6.16
N CYS A 46 3.57 -3.66 4.98
CA CYS A 46 3.52 -5.08 4.67
C CYS A 46 4.38 -5.86 5.66
N LEU A 47 3.78 -6.88 6.29
CA LEU A 47 4.42 -7.67 7.33
C LEU A 47 5.38 -8.73 6.77
N GLN A 48 5.38 -8.93 5.44
CA GLN A 48 6.06 -10.06 4.79
C GLN A 48 5.64 -11.38 5.45
N CYS A 49 4.33 -11.62 5.43
CA CYS A 49 3.70 -12.77 6.08
C CYS A 49 4.27 -14.09 5.51
N LYS A 50 4.64 -15.03 6.39
CA LYS A 50 5.06 -16.38 6.00
C LYS A 50 3.99 -17.11 5.18
N ASN A 51 2.73 -16.94 5.59
CA ASN A 51 1.56 -17.45 4.88
C ASN A 51 0.78 -16.25 4.29
N PRO A 52 1.02 -15.87 3.02
CA PRO A 52 0.47 -14.66 2.43
C PRO A 52 -0.98 -14.85 1.97
N THR A 53 -1.94 -14.63 2.87
CA THR A 53 -3.38 -14.71 2.56
C THR A 53 -3.84 -13.72 1.49
N CYS A 54 -3.11 -12.61 1.31
CA CYS A 54 -3.32 -11.67 0.22
C CYS A 54 -3.17 -12.33 -1.16
N ARG A 55 -2.25 -13.28 -1.34
CA ARG A 55 -2.04 -13.99 -2.60
C ARG A 55 -3.16 -14.99 -2.86
N THR A 56 -3.57 -15.76 -1.85
CA THR A 56 -4.70 -16.70 -1.96
C THR A 56 -6.04 -16.01 -2.18
N GLY A 57 -6.17 -14.74 -1.74
CA GLY A 57 -7.37 -13.92 -1.99
C GLY A 57 -7.41 -13.30 -3.39
N CYS A 58 -6.29 -13.30 -4.12
CA CYS A 58 -6.23 -12.79 -5.47
C CYS A 58 -6.64 -13.89 -6.47
N PRO A 59 -7.68 -13.70 -7.31
CA PRO A 59 -8.14 -14.72 -8.26
C PRO A 59 -7.10 -15.16 -9.29
N VAL A 60 -6.06 -14.35 -9.49
CA VAL A 60 -4.95 -14.60 -10.42
C VAL A 60 -3.60 -14.74 -9.70
N GLU A 61 -3.64 -14.93 -8.37
CA GLU A 61 -2.50 -15.29 -7.53
C GLU A 61 -1.25 -14.40 -7.66
N ILE A 62 -1.43 -13.08 -7.85
CA ILE A 62 -0.33 -12.12 -7.91
C ILE A 62 0.57 -12.26 -6.70
N ASP A 63 1.88 -12.22 -6.92
CA ASP A 63 2.88 -12.20 -5.85
C ASP A 63 2.94 -10.82 -5.17
N ILE A 64 1.90 -10.53 -4.38
CA ILE A 64 1.69 -9.27 -3.67
C ILE A 64 2.86 -8.94 -2.71
N PRO A 65 3.32 -9.88 -1.86
CA PRO A 65 4.44 -9.59 -0.96
C PRO A 65 5.73 -9.22 -1.70
N ALA A 66 6.01 -9.87 -2.85
CA ALA A 66 7.23 -9.66 -3.60
C ALA A 66 7.31 -8.26 -4.22
N PHE A 67 6.28 -7.83 -4.96
CA PHE A 67 6.33 -6.50 -5.58
C PHE A 67 6.24 -5.38 -4.53
N ILE A 68 5.49 -5.57 -3.44
CA ILE A 68 5.45 -4.60 -2.34
C ILE A 68 6.84 -4.44 -1.72
N ASN A 69 7.62 -5.52 -1.58
CA ASN A 69 8.97 -5.41 -1.06
C ASN A 69 9.88 -4.58 -1.98
N ARG A 70 9.73 -4.71 -3.31
CA ARG A 70 10.46 -3.87 -4.26
C ARG A 70 10.07 -2.40 -4.16
N ILE A 71 8.77 -2.09 -4.04
CA ILE A 71 8.31 -0.71 -3.82
C ILE A 71 8.91 -0.13 -2.53
N LYS A 72 8.98 -0.91 -1.46
CA LYS A 72 9.58 -0.48 -0.19
C LYS A 72 11.07 -0.15 -0.32
N GLU A 73 11.79 -0.85 -1.20
CA GLU A 73 13.24 -0.69 -1.41
C GLU A 73 13.58 0.53 -2.28
N GLY A 74 12.66 0.97 -3.14
CA GLY A 74 12.83 2.12 -4.04
C GLY A 74 13.35 1.71 -5.41
#